data_AF-A0AAD3WCQ7-F1
#
_entry.id   AF-A0AAD3WCQ7-F1
#
_cell.length_a   1.000
_cell.length_b   1.000
_cell.length_c   1.000
_cell.angle_alpha   90.00
_cell.angle_beta   90.00
_cell.angle_gamma   90.00
#
_symmetry.space_group_name_H-M   'P 1'
#
loop_
_entity.id
_entity.type
_entity.pdbx_description
1 polymer ?
#
loop_
_entity_poly.entity_id
_entity_poly.type
_entity_poly.pdbx_seq_one_letter_code
_entity_poly.pdbx_strand_id
1 'polypeptide(L)' 'MQLTQTEAWYLGEAIKGETLMSRKLATYREMAQDPKLRALIENLERACERHLSLLSSHVK' A
#
# COMPACT_ATOMS: atom_id res chain seq x y z
N MET A 1 -8.62 -16.69 13.48
CA MET A 1 -9.79 -15.93 13.99
C MET A 1 -10.63 -15.56 12.79
N GLN A 2 -11.91 -15.88 12.77
CA GLN A 2 -12.76 -15.53 11.62
C GLN A 2 -13.17 -14.06 11.74
N LEU A 3 -12.92 -13.27 10.70
CA LEU A 3 -13.36 -11.88 10.66
C LEU A 3 -14.88 -11.81 10.55
N THR A 4 -15.47 -10.81 11.20
CA THR A 4 -16.85 -10.42 10.94
C THR A 4 -16.99 -9.87 9.51
N GLN A 5 -18.23 -9.81 9.00
CA GLN A 5 -18.49 -9.26 7.68
C GLN A 5 -18.00 -7.81 7.53
N THR A 6 -18.18 -6.98 8.56
CA THR A 6 -17.74 -5.58 8.56
C THR A 6 -16.22 -5.47 8.57
N GLU A 7 -15.53 -6.30 9.36
CA GLU A 7 -14.06 -6.33 9.39
C GLU A 7 -13.49 -6.82 8.05
N ALA A 8 -14.08 -7.85 7.45
CA ALA A 8 -13.67 -8.34 6.14
C ALA A 8 -13.89 -7.28 5.04
N TRP A 9 -15.01 -6.57 5.07
CA TRP A 9 -15.27 -5.45 4.16
C TRP A 9 -14.24 -4.32 4.35
N TYR A 10 -14.01 -3.90 5.60
CA TYR A 10 -13.05 -2.83 5.90
C TYR A 10 -11.62 -3.22 5.50
N LEU A 11 -11.22 -4.48 5.74
CA LEU A 11 -9.94 -5.02 5.29
C LEU A 11 -9.81 -4.96 3.76
N GLY A 12 -10.87 -5.31 3.04
CA GLY A 12 -10.93 -5.18 1.59
C GLY A 12 -10.76 -3.73 1.10
N GLU A 13 -11.43 -2.77 1.75
CA GLU A 13 -11.27 -1.35 1.42
C GLU A 13 -9.87 -0.83 1.73
N ALA A 14 -9.27 -1.25 2.85
CA ALA A 14 -7.90 -0.89 3.21
C ALA A 14 -6.88 -1.42 2.18
N ILE A 15 -7.02 -2.67 1.73
CA ILE A 15 -6.17 -3.26 0.69
C ILE A 15 -6.30 -2.48 -0.62
N LYS A 16 -7.51 -2.10 -1.04
CA LYS A 16 -7.73 -1.29 -2.24
C LYS A 16 -7.06 0.08 -2.12
N GLY A 17 -7.21 0.74 -0.97
CA GLY A 17 -6.58 2.04 -0.69
C GLY A 17 -5.07 1.99 -0.77
N GLU A 18 -4.44 1.00 -0.12
CA GLU A 18 -2.98 0.81 -0.17
C GLU A 18 -2.49 0.45 -1.57
N THR A 19 -3.22 -0.40 -2.31
CA THR A 19 -2.90 -0.73 -3.69
C THR A 19 -2.92 0.51 -4.58
N LEU A 20 -3.91 1.39 -4.39
CA LEU A 20 -4.00 2.64 -5.12
C LEU A 20 -2.84 3.59 -4.77
N MET A 21 -2.46 3.68 -3.49
CA MET A 21 -1.34 4.50 -3.05
C MET A 21 -0.01 4.01 -3.65
N SER A 22 0.25 2.71 -3.59
CA SER A 22 1.45 2.09 -4.18
C SER A 22 1.57 2.43 -5.67
N ARG A 23 0.47 2.33 -6.44
CA ARG A 23 0.46 2.71 -7.86
C ARG A 23 0.75 4.20 -8.08
N LYS A 24 0.21 5.09 -7.25
CA LYS A 24 0.50 6.53 -7.34
C LYS A 24 1.97 6.83 -7.06
N LEU A 25 2.55 6.17 -6.06
CA LEU A 25 3.96 6.33 -5.73
C LEU A 25 4.86 5.85 -6.87
N ALA A 26 4.52 4.75 -7.54
CA ALA A 26 5.23 4.28 -8.74
C ALA A 26 5.25 5.35 -9.84
N THR A 27 4.10 5.98 -10.11
CA THR A 27 4.03 7.11 -11.05
C THR A 27 4.87 8.30 -10.58
N TYR A 28 4.81 8.67 -9.30
CA TYR A 28 5.61 9.78 -8.77
C TYR A 28 7.11 9.50 -8.83
N ARG A 29 7.54 8.26 -8.64
CA ARG A 29 8.94 7.84 -8.73
C ARG A 29 9.49 8.03 -10.14
N GLU A 30 8.68 7.74 -11.16
CA GLU A 30 9.04 7.96 -12.57
C GLU A 30 9.14 9.46 -12.91
N MET A 31 8.30 10.28 -12.28
CA MET A 31 8.28 11.73 -12.49
C MET A 31 9.35 12.49 -11.68
N ALA A 32 9.80 11.94 -10.55
CA ALA A 32 10.74 12.60 -9.66
C ALA A 32 12.18 12.60 -10.22
N GLN A 33 12.65 13.79 -10.59
CA GLN A 33 14.03 14.01 -11.04
C GLN A 33 15.00 14.27 -9.88
N ASP A 34 14.50 14.83 -8.76
CA ASP A 34 15.33 15.05 -7.57
C ASP A 34 15.65 13.71 -6.86
N PRO A 35 16.93 13.37 -6.66
CA PRO A 35 17.31 12.09 -6.06
C PRO A 35 16.81 11.89 -4.63
N LYS A 36 16.70 12.96 -3.83
CA LYS A 36 16.24 12.85 -2.44
C LYS A 36 14.74 12.60 -2.40
N LEU A 37 13.97 13.30 -3.21
CA LEU A 37 12.54 13.07 -3.37
C LEU A 37 12.27 11.65 -3.88
N ARG A 38 13.04 11.18 -4.86
CA ARG A 38 12.92 9.81 -5.36
C ARG A 38 13.17 8.77 -4.26
N ALA A 39 14.21 8.97 -3.43
CA ALA A 39 14.48 8.09 -2.30
C ALA A 39 13.35 8.10 -1.24
N LEU A 40 12.73 9.25 -1.00
CA LEU A 40 11.55 9.34 -0.12
C LEU A 40 10.35 8.58 -0.69
N ILE A 41 10.10 8.70 -2.00
CA ILE A 41 9.04 7.96 -2.68
C ILE A 41 9.30 6.45 -2.60
N GLU A 42 10.52 5.99 -2.88
CA GLU A 42 10.90 4.57 -2.76
C GLU A 42 10.75 4.04 -1.33
N ASN A 43 11.04 4.87 -0.31
CA ASN A 43 10.79 4.50 1.08
C ASN A 43 9.29 4.32 1.38
N LEU A 44 8.44 5.19 0.82
CA LEU A 44 6.99 5.09 0.94
C LEU A 44 6.45 3.86 0.20
N GLU A 45 6.95 3.56 -1.00
CA GLU A 45 6.59 2.35 -1.75
C GLU A 45 6.83 1.09 -0.90
N ARG A 46 8.03 0.98 -0.31
CA ARG A 46 8.37 -0.14 0.58
C ARG A 46 7.46 -0.22 1.81
N ALA A 47 6.97 0.90 2.31
CA ALA A 47 6.02 0.90 3.43
C ALA A 47 4.65 0.37 3.00
N CYS A 48 4.13 0.83 1.86
CA CYS A 48 2.89 0.34 1.26
C CYS A 48 2.95 -1.17 0.97
N GLU A 49 4.08 -1.67 0.45
CA GLU A 49 4.28 -3.10 0.22
C GLU A 49 4.21 -3.93 1.52
N ARG A 50 4.84 -3.45 2.61
CA ARG A 50 4.75 -4.11 3.92
C ARG A 50 3.32 -4.10 4.45
N HIS A 51 2.59 -2.99 4.31
CA HIS A 51 1.20 -2.90 4.72
C HIS A 51 0.32 -3.86 3.92
N LEU A 52 0.46 -3.90 2.59
CA LEU A 52 -0.27 -4.83 1.74
C LEU A 52 0.01 -6.28 2.10
N SER A 53 1.28 -6.63 2.33
CA SER A 53 1.64 -7.99 2.77
C SER A 53 0.97 -8.35 4.10
N LEU A 54 0.96 -7.43 5.07
CA LEU A 54 0.33 -7.64 6.36
C LEU A 54 -1.19 -7.80 6.21
N LEU A 55 -1.87 -6.87 5.56
CA LEU A 55 -3.31 -6.89 5.37
C LEU A 55 -3.75 -8.13 4.59
N SER A 56 -3.03 -8.49 3.53
CA SER A 56 -3.34 -9.67 2.71
C SER A 56 -3.17 -10.98 3.48
N SER A 57 -2.33 -11.02 4.52
CA SER A 57 -2.18 -12.19 5.37
C SER A 57 -3.43 -12.51 6.20
N HIS A 58 -4.31 -11.51 6.41
CA HIS A 58 -5.56 -11.62 7.16
C HIS A 58 -6.79 -11.96 6.31
N VAL A 59 -6.64 -12.06 4.99
CA VAL A 59 -7.75 -12.41 4.06
C VAL A 59 -7.98 -13.93 3.97
N LYS A 60 -7.14 -14.75 4.63
CA LYS A 60 -7.22 -16.22 4.62
C LYS A 60 -8.32 -16.78 5.51
#